data_AF-A0A356T9V3-F1
#
_entry.id   AF-A0A356T9V3-F1
#
_cell.length_a   1.000
_cell.length_b   1.000
_cell.length_c   1.000
_cell.angle_alpha   90.00
_cell.angle_beta   90.00
_cell.angle_gamma   90.00
#
_symmetry.space_group_name_H-M   'P 1'
#
loop_
_entity.id
_entity.type
_entity.pdbx_description
1 polymer ?
#
loop_
_entity_poly.entity_id
_entity_poly.type
_entity_poly.pdbx_seq_one_letter_code
_entity_poly.pdbx_strand_id
1 'polypeptide(L)' 'MGRVAEALTLGANEATRARLEPVWEDVAGAARCQDKALVAKDGLEDGVFEVIDATFAEKKPKA' A
#
# COMPACT_ATOMS: atom_id res chain seq x y z
N MET A 1 -4.38 18.80 -6.25
CA MET A 1 -3.48 17.64 -6.38
C MET A 1 -3.45 16.91 -5.05
N GLY A 2 -3.74 15.60 -5.03
CA GLY A 2 -3.63 14.77 -3.83
C GLY A 2 -2.18 14.65 -3.36
N ARG A 3 -1.97 14.25 -2.10
CA ARG A 3 -0.62 13.99 -1.56
C ARG A 3 -0.11 12.66 -2.12
N VAL A 4 1.18 12.60 -2.41
CA VAL A 4 1.84 11.34 -2.79
C VAL A 4 2.09 10.55 -1.51
N ALA A 5 1.73 9.26 -1.49
CA ALA A 5 2.14 8.36 -0.43
C ALA A 5 3.62 8.02 -0.63
N GLU A 6 4.45 8.27 0.38
CA GLU A 6 5.89 8.00 0.34
C GLU A 6 6.19 6.59 0.83
N ALA A 7 5.42 6.13 1.83
CA ALA A 7 5.45 4.77 2.34
C ALA A 7 4.03 4.16 2.43
N LEU A 8 3.88 2.88 2.08
CA LEU A 8 2.61 2.15 2.14
C LEU A 8 2.83 0.69 2.54
N THR A 9 2.14 0.26 3.60
CA THR A 9 2.09 -1.15 4.00
C THR A 9 0.67 -1.68 3.87
N LEU A 10 0.49 -2.72 3.06
CA LEU A 10 -0.77 -3.46 2.97
C LEU A 10 -0.67 -4.79 3.70
N GLY A 11 -1.69 -5.09 4.50
CA GLY A 11 -1.91 -6.42 5.07
C GLY A 11 -2.98 -7.16 4.29
N ALA A 12 -2.74 -8.42 3.97
CA ALA A 12 -3.74 -9.33 3.42
C ALA A 12 -3.50 -10.74 3.95
N ASN A 13 -4.51 -11.60 3.92
CA ASN A 13 -4.28 -13.02 4.16
C ASN A 13 -3.42 -13.64 3.05
N GLU A 14 -2.91 -14.85 3.25
CA GLU A 14 -1.95 -15.48 2.35
C GLU A 14 -2.49 -15.66 0.91
N ALA A 15 -3.73 -16.13 0.77
CA ALA A 15 -4.36 -16.36 -0.54
C ALA A 15 -4.52 -15.05 -1.32
N THR A 16 -4.98 -14.00 -0.66
CA THR A 16 -5.14 -12.66 -1.27
C THR A 16 -3.78 -12.03 -1.56
N ARG A 17 -2.79 -12.21 -0.65
CA ARG A 17 -1.42 -11.74 -0.86
C ARG A 17 -0.81 -12.33 -2.13
N ALA A 18 -0.92 -13.64 -2.31
CA ALA A 18 -0.40 -14.34 -3.49
C ALA A 18 -1.05 -13.85 -4.79
N ARG A 19 -2.31 -13.41 -4.76
CA ARG A 19 -3.00 -12.80 -5.92
C ARG A 19 -2.53 -11.37 -6.20
N LEU A 20 -2.17 -10.62 -5.15
CA LEU A 20 -1.73 -9.22 -5.24
C LEU A 20 -0.23 -9.09 -5.58
N GLU A 21 0.60 -10.01 -5.12
CA GLU A 21 2.06 -9.99 -5.27
C GLU A 21 2.54 -9.74 -6.71
N PRO A 22 1.96 -10.35 -7.77
CA PRO A 22 2.38 -10.11 -9.15
C PRO A 22 2.15 -8.68 -9.66
N VAL A 23 1.17 -7.96 -9.09
CA VAL A 23 0.78 -6.59 -9.53
C VAL A 23 1.18 -5.51 -8.53
N TRP A 24 1.71 -5.90 -7.37
CA TRP A 24 2.00 -5.00 -6.26
C TRP A 24 3.01 -3.92 -6.64
N GLU A 25 4.06 -4.29 -7.36
CA GLU A 25 5.09 -3.36 -7.84
C GLU A 25 4.49 -2.28 -8.75
N ASP A 26 3.62 -2.68 -9.68
CA ASP A 26 2.98 -1.75 -10.62
C ASP A 26 2.02 -0.79 -9.92
N VAL A 27 1.19 -1.30 -9.01
CA VAL A 27 0.22 -0.51 -8.25
C VAL A 27 0.93 0.52 -7.37
N ALA A 28 1.95 0.10 -6.64
CA ALA A 28 2.69 1.01 -5.77
C ALA A 28 3.58 1.98 -6.56
N GLY A 29 4.12 1.55 -7.70
CA GLY A 29 4.81 2.41 -8.66
C GLY A 29 3.91 3.51 -9.22
N ALA A 30 2.65 3.18 -9.56
CA ALA A 30 1.64 4.14 -9.99
C ALA A 30 1.29 5.15 -8.89
N ALA A 31 1.28 4.71 -7.63
CA ALA A 31 1.11 5.58 -6.46
C ALA A 31 2.36 6.43 -6.14
N ARG A 32 3.47 6.22 -6.85
CA ARG A 32 4.80 6.83 -6.61
C ARG A 32 5.33 6.58 -5.19
N CYS A 33 4.91 5.46 -4.60
CA CYS A 33 5.33 5.04 -3.27
C CYS A 33 6.75 4.48 -3.34
N GLN A 34 7.68 5.08 -2.59
CA GLN A 34 9.08 4.68 -2.63
C GLN A 34 9.36 3.52 -1.68
N ASP A 35 8.76 3.56 -0.50
CA ASP A 35 8.81 2.49 0.48
C ASP A 35 7.49 1.72 0.46
N LYS A 36 7.53 0.41 0.27
CA LYS A 36 6.30 -0.38 0.08
C LYS A 36 6.46 -1.80 0.60
N ALA A 37 5.44 -2.25 1.30
CA ALA A 37 5.39 -3.60 1.83
C ALA A 37 4.00 -4.21 1.64
N LEU A 38 3.99 -5.48 1.26
CA LEU A 38 2.80 -6.32 1.26
C LEU A 38 3.06 -7.46 2.24
N VAL A 39 2.37 -7.46 3.37
CA VAL A 39 2.62 -8.37 4.49
C VAL A 39 1.44 -9.33 4.69
N ALA A 40 1.73 -10.53 5.20
CA ALA A 40 0.67 -11.43 5.65
C ALA A 40 0.04 -10.88 6.93
N LYS A 41 -1.30 -10.90 6.99
CA LYS A 41 -2.08 -10.54 8.17
C LYS A 41 -3.21 -11.55 8.35
N ASP A 42 -3.20 -12.22 9.50
CA ASP A 42 -4.24 -13.18 9.87
C ASP A 42 -5.54 -12.47 10.26
N GLY A 43 -6.65 -13.19 10.13
CA GLY A 43 -7.99 -12.70 10.50
C GLY A 43 -8.68 -11.82 9.45
N LEU A 44 -8.06 -11.63 8.28
CA LEU A 44 -8.70 -10.99 7.13
C LEU A 44 -9.37 -12.03 6.22
N GLU A 45 -10.59 -11.72 5.78
CA GLU A 45 -11.33 -12.52 4.81
C GLU A 45 -10.64 -12.53 3.43
N ASP A 46 -10.90 -13.55 2.61
CA ASP A 46 -10.35 -13.61 1.25
C ASP A 46 -10.92 -12.48 0.37
N GLY A 47 -10.04 -11.82 -0.38
CA GLY A 47 -10.34 -10.63 -1.17
C GLY A 47 -10.26 -9.32 -0.38
N VAL A 48 -10.02 -9.36 0.93
CA VAL A 48 -9.85 -8.16 1.77
C VAL A 48 -8.37 -7.87 1.99
N PHE A 49 -8.02 -6.59 1.86
CA PHE A 49 -6.75 -6.06 2.32
C PHE A 49 -6.97 -4.85 3.22
N GLU A 50 -5.99 -4.56 4.05
CA GLU A 50 -5.99 -3.45 4.98
C GLU A 50 -4.77 -2.56 4.73
N VAL A 51 -4.96 -1.24 4.82
CA VAL A 51 -3.85 -0.29 4.86
C VAL A 51 -3.36 -0.22 6.31
N ILE A 52 -2.23 -0.86 6.60
CA ILE A 52 -1.64 -0.90 7.95
C ILE A 52 -0.98 0.43 8.28
N ASP A 53 -0.19 0.95 7.34
CA ASP A 53 0.48 2.24 7.47
C ASP A 53 0.49 2.96 6.12
N ALA A 54 0.35 4.28 6.17
CA ALA A 54 0.50 5.15 5.02
C ALA A 54 1.11 6.48 5.45
N THR A 55 2.33 6.75 4.98
CA THR A 55 3.00 8.04 5.18
C THR A 55 2.88 8.87 3.91
N PHE A 56 2.50 10.14 4.07
CA PHE A 56 2.29 11.05 2.94
C PHE A 56 3.27 12.21 3.01
N ALA A 57 3.76 12.63 1.84
CA ALA A 57 4.63 13.79 1.72
C ALA A 57 4.04 15.04 2.38
N GLU A 58 4.89 15.82 3.03
CA GLU A 58 4.50 17.08 3.66
C GLU A 58 3.81 18.01 2.66
N LYS A 59 2.70 18.60 3.07
CA LYS A 59 1.98 19.55 2.23
C LYS A 59 2.81 20.82 2.15
N LYS A 60 3.44 21.09 0.99
CA LYS A 60 4.12 22.38 0.78
C LYS A 60 3.17 23.52 1.13
N PRO A 61 3.62 24.51 1.93
CA PRO A 61 2.81 25.66 2.26
C PRO A 61 2.40 26.37 0.96
N LYS A 62 1.15 26.83 0.88
CA LYS A 62 0.72 27.69 -0.22
C LYS A 62 1.56 28.98 -0.13
N ALA A 63 2.25 29.30 -1.22
CA ALA A 63 2.87 30.61 -1.43
C ALA A 63 1.80 31.71 -1.50
#